data_AF-A0A4V1KHE7-F1
#
_entry.id   AF-A0A4V1KHE7-F1
#
_cell.length_a   1.000
_cell.length_b   1.000
_cell.length_c   1.000
_cell.angle_alpha   90.00
_cell.angle_beta   90.00
_cell.angle_gamma   90.00
#
_symmetry.space_group_name_H-M   'P 1'
#
loop_
_entity.id
_entity.type
_entity.pdbx_description
1 polymer ?
#
loop_
_entity_poly.entity_id
_entity_poly.type
_entity_poly.pdbx_seq_one_letter_code
_entity_poly.pdbx_strand_id
1 'polypeptide(L)'
;MVIRSFPRAKLVSDRFHVQQLATDAVQQLRIEHRWQAIDQENLEIELAKELHKEYVPDLLENGDTPKQLLARSRYLLFKDETPWTPAQRQRAEILFRIYPDLEKAYRMSRNLSHIFSSTKEKELGYTRLAQWYDQVEKAGIKAFSSLRRTIQNHYITILNYFDNRSTNASAESFNAKIKALRSQFRGVKNVDFFMYRLMKIYA
;
A
#
# COMPACT_ATOMS: atom_id res chain seq x y z
N MET A 1 -25.05 3.89 -14.99
CA MET A 1 -26.11 4.28 -14.03
C MET A 1 -25.79 5.62 -13.35
N VAL A 2 -24.64 5.80 -12.71
CA VAL A 2 -24.28 7.03 -11.97
C VAL A 2 -24.31 8.30 -12.84
N ILE A 3 -23.73 8.29 -14.04
CA ILE A 3 -23.67 9.46 -14.93
C ILE A 3 -25.07 9.92 -15.39
N ARG A 4 -26.02 8.99 -15.54
CA ARG A 4 -27.41 9.32 -15.93
C ARG A 4 -28.18 10.00 -14.80
N SER A 5 -27.93 9.61 -13.55
CA SER A 5 -28.64 10.15 -12.38
C SER A 5 -27.96 11.40 -11.79
N PHE A 6 -26.65 11.54 -11.96
CA PHE A 6 -25.86 12.65 -11.44
C PHE A 6 -24.96 13.25 -12.53
N PRO A 7 -25.54 13.99 -13.50
CA PRO A 7 -24.83 14.46 -14.68
C PRO A 7 -23.70 15.48 -14.37
N ARG A 8 -23.75 16.12 -13.19
CA ARG A 8 -22.72 17.08 -12.74
C ARG A 8 -21.69 16.46 -11.79
N ALA A 9 -21.83 15.18 -11.42
CA ALA A 9 -20.90 14.54 -10.49
C ALA A 9 -19.61 14.13 -11.20
N LYS A 10 -18.47 14.44 -10.58
CA LYS A 10 -17.16 13.94 -11.00
C LYS A 10 -16.85 12.66 -10.23
N LEU A 11 -16.44 11.61 -10.94
CA LEU A 11 -15.91 10.41 -10.31
C LEU A 11 -14.52 10.72 -9.74
N VAL A 12 -14.31 10.34 -8.48
CA VAL A 12 -13.05 10.53 -7.76
C VAL A 12 -12.58 9.17 -7.26
N SER A 13 -11.34 8.81 -7.58
CA SER A 13 -10.69 7.63 -7.01
C SER A 13 -10.21 7.96 -5.60
N ASP A 14 -10.42 7.04 -4.66
CA ASP A 14 -9.90 7.21 -3.30
C ASP A 14 -8.37 7.15 -3.28
N ARG A 15 -7.74 8.20 -2.76
CA ARG A 15 -6.28 8.28 -2.62
C ARG A 15 -5.73 7.11 -1.81
N PHE A 16 -6.46 6.66 -0.77
CA PHE A 16 -5.96 5.62 0.12
C PHE A 16 -5.85 4.29 -0.61
N HIS A 17 -6.77 4.02 -1.53
CA HIS A 17 -6.68 2.84 -2.38
C HIS A 17 -5.46 2.89 -3.31
N VAL A 18 -5.18 4.05 -3.92
CA VAL A 18 -3.99 4.23 -4.77
C VAL A 18 -2.69 4.07 -3.96
N GLN A 19 -2.63 4.66 -2.77
CA GLN A 19 -1.49 4.53 -1.85
C GLN A 19 -1.32 3.08 -1.34
N GLN A 20 -2.42 2.36 -1.12
CA GLN A 20 -2.39 0.95 -0.75
C GLN A 20 -1.73 0.12 -1.84
N LEU A 21 -2.08 0.31 -3.11
CA LEU A 21 -1.46 -0.43 -4.21
C LEU A 21 0.07 -0.21 -4.29
N ALA A 22 0.55 1.01 -4.01
CA ALA A 22 2.00 1.28 -3.90
C ALA A 22 2.66 0.55 -2.73
N THR A 23 1.95 0.46 -1.61
CA THR A 23 2.44 -0.26 -0.45
C THR A 23 2.47 -1.76 -0.69
N ASP A 24 1.45 -2.31 -1.36
CA ASP A 24 1.38 -3.71 -1.74
C ASP A 24 2.51 -4.08 -2.72
N ALA A 25 2.86 -3.18 -3.65
CA ALA A 25 4.01 -3.36 -4.54
C ALA A 25 5.36 -3.47 -3.77
N VAL A 26 5.56 -2.68 -2.73
CA VAL A 26 6.73 -2.81 -1.83
C VAL A 26 6.71 -4.15 -1.10
N GLN A 27 5.54 -4.57 -0.62
CA GLN A 27 5.40 -5.84 0.10
C GLN A 27 5.63 -7.04 -0.81
N GLN A 28 5.20 -6.97 -2.07
CA GLN A 28 5.47 -8.01 -3.06
C GLN A 28 6.98 -8.20 -3.23
N LEU A 29 7.73 -7.12 -3.45
CA LEU A 29 9.19 -7.17 -3.59
C LEU A 29 9.86 -7.75 -2.33
N ARG A 30 9.44 -7.32 -1.14
CA ARG A 30 9.91 -7.89 0.14
C ARG A 30 9.63 -9.40 0.25
N ILE A 31 8.47 -9.86 -0.21
CA ILE A 31 8.10 -11.28 -0.20
C ILE A 31 8.98 -12.06 -1.17
N GLU A 32 9.25 -11.53 -2.36
CA GLU A 32 10.15 -12.15 -3.35
C GLU A 32 11.56 -12.35 -2.77
N HIS A 33 12.16 -11.31 -2.18
CA HIS A 33 13.44 -11.47 -1.48
C HIS A 33 13.38 -12.45 -0.32
N ARG A 34 12.24 -12.54 0.38
CA ARG A 34 12.12 -13.43 1.53
C ARG A 34 12.13 -14.89 1.08
N TRP A 35 11.50 -15.20 -0.05
CA TRP A 35 11.59 -16.53 -0.64
C TRP A 35 13.01 -16.87 -1.05
N GLN A 36 13.71 -15.95 -1.74
CA GLN A 36 15.12 -16.12 -2.09
C GLN A 36 16.00 -16.40 -0.86
N ALA A 37 15.79 -15.67 0.24
CA ALA A 37 16.53 -15.89 1.48
C ALA A 37 16.21 -17.23 2.16
N ILE A 38 14.98 -17.73 2.04
CA ILE A 38 14.59 -19.06 2.54
C ILE A 38 15.23 -20.15 1.68
N ASP A 39 15.20 -19.99 0.36
CA ASP A 39 15.76 -20.98 -0.58
C ASP A 39 17.27 -21.08 -0.40
N GLN A 40 17.97 -19.95 -0.26
CA GLN A 40 19.40 -19.91 0.02
C GLN A 40 19.75 -20.62 1.34
N GLU A 41 18.98 -20.37 2.39
CA GLU A 41 19.17 -21.03 3.69
C GLU A 41 18.96 -22.56 3.60
N ASN A 42 17.96 -23.00 2.83
CA ASN A 42 17.72 -24.43 2.61
C ASN A 42 18.91 -25.09 1.90
N LEU A 43 19.47 -24.43 0.88
CA LEU A 43 20.66 -24.92 0.17
C LEU A 43 21.88 -25.04 1.10
N GLU A 44 22.09 -24.07 1.99
CA GLU A 44 23.18 -24.10 2.98
C GLU A 44 23.00 -25.23 4.00
N ILE A 45 21.76 -25.50 4.42
CA ILE A 45 21.43 -26.63 5.30
C ILE A 45 21.69 -27.96 4.59
N GLU A 46 21.31 -28.10 3.33
CA GLU A 46 21.57 -29.30 2.52
C GLU A 46 23.07 -29.55 2.37
N LEU A 47 23.83 -28.52 2.01
CA LEU A 47 25.28 -28.59 1.88
C LEU A 47 25.97 -28.97 3.21
N ALA A 48 25.52 -28.40 4.33
CA ALA A 48 26.06 -28.74 5.65
C ALA A 48 25.84 -30.22 5.98
N LYS A 49 24.66 -30.77 5.66
CA LYS A 49 24.35 -32.20 5.83
C LYS A 49 25.23 -33.09 4.96
N GLU A 50 25.41 -32.73 3.68
CA GLU A 50 26.30 -33.46 2.76
C GLU A 50 27.74 -33.50 3.25
N LEU A 51 28.22 -32.38 3.81
CA LEU A 51 29.56 -32.26 4.37
C LEU A 51 29.67 -32.81 5.81
N HIS A 52 28.60 -33.39 6.37
CA HIS A 52 28.50 -33.85 7.75
C HIS A 52 28.92 -32.80 8.79
N LYS A 53 28.58 -31.53 8.54
CA LYS A 53 28.81 -30.40 9.43
C LYS A 53 27.49 -29.89 10.01
N GLU A 54 27.58 -29.28 11.19
CA GLU A 54 26.45 -28.55 11.75
C GLU A 54 26.22 -27.25 10.97
N TYR A 55 24.96 -26.97 10.63
CA TYR A 55 24.58 -25.71 10.00
C TYR A 55 24.51 -24.61 11.06
N VAL A 56 25.23 -23.52 10.82
CA VAL A 56 25.21 -22.31 11.67
C VAL A 56 24.64 -21.16 10.83
N PRO A 57 23.53 -20.55 11.24
CA PRO A 57 22.91 -19.48 10.48
C PRO A 57 23.76 -18.20 10.50
N ASP A 58 23.84 -17.52 9.36
CA ASP A 58 24.46 -16.20 9.29
C ASP A 58 23.55 -15.15 9.94
N LEU A 59 24.08 -14.46 10.96
CA LEU A 59 23.37 -13.49 11.76
C LEU A 59 23.84 -12.07 11.42
N LEU A 60 22.88 -11.20 11.15
CA LEU A 60 23.15 -9.79 10.89
C LEU A 60 23.48 -9.04 12.19
N GLU A 61 23.94 -7.80 12.07
CA GLU A 61 24.30 -6.90 13.18
C GLU A 61 23.20 -6.73 14.24
N ASN A 62 21.94 -6.95 13.87
CA ASN A 62 20.78 -6.87 14.76
C ASN A 62 20.30 -8.24 15.28
N GLY A 63 21.05 -9.31 15.01
CA GLY A 63 20.73 -10.69 15.40
C GLY A 63 19.63 -11.36 14.57
N ASP A 64 19.13 -10.72 13.51
CA ASP A 64 18.18 -11.35 12.58
C ASP A 64 18.95 -12.18 11.53
N THR A 65 18.40 -13.31 11.10
CA THR A 65 18.79 -13.91 9.81
C THR A 65 18.21 -13.11 8.64
N PRO A 66 18.70 -13.25 7.40
CA PRO A 66 18.14 -12.54 6.23
C PRO A 66 16.62 -12.72 6.05
N LYS A 67 16.10 -13.95 6.21
CA LYS A 67 14.64 -14.23 6.13
C LYS A 67 13.86 -13.57 7.28
N GLN A 68 14.45 -13.48 8.48
CA GLN A 68 13.84 -12.84 9.65
C GLN A 68 13.83 -11.32 9.49
N LEU A 69 14.91 -10.72 8.98
CA LEU A 69 15.01 -9.30 8.66
C LEU A 69 13.85 -8.88 7.74
N LEU A 70 13.64 -9.62 6.65
CA LEU A 70 12.56 -9.35 5.71
C LEU A 70 11.18 -9.55 6.34
N ALA A 71 10.97 -10.60 7.15
CA ALA A 71 9.70 -10.83 7.83
C ALA A 71 9.35 -9.71 8.83
N ARG A 72 10.30 -9.35 9.69
CA ARG A 72 10.15 -8.37 10.76
C ARG A 72 10.08 -6.92 10.23
N SER A 73 10.60 -6.67 9.03
CA SER A 73 10.50 -5.38 8.36
C SER A 73 9.15 -5.08 7.72
N ARG A 74 8.19 -6.02 7.73
CA ARG A 74 6.87 -5.81 7.12
C ARG A 74 6.23 -4.49 7.52
N TYR A 75 6.11 -4.22 8.83
CA TYR A 75 5.36 -3.08 9.36
C TYR A 75 6.07 -1.74 9.19
N LEU A 76 7.40 -1.70 9.25
CA LEU A 76 8.14 -0.43 9.08
C LEU A 76 7.99 0.12 7.66
N LEU A 77 7.84 -0.77 6.67
CA LEU A 77 7.64 -0.40 5.26
C LEU A 77 6.25 0.20 4.96
N PHE A 78 5.30 0.16 5.91
CA PHE A 78 3.98 0.82 5.76
C PHE A 78 3.98 2.29 6.22
N LYS A 79 4.97 2.72 7.02
CA LYS A 79 4.96 4.03 7.69
C LYS A 79 6.13 4.91 7.28
N ASP A 80 6.01 6.21 7.51
CA ASP A 80 7.12 7.15 7.38
C ASP A 80 8.23 6.84 8.38
N GLU A 81 9.41 7.38 8.11
CA GLU A 81 10.61 7.25 8.95
C GLU A 81 10.47 7.97 10.30
N THR A 82 9.63 9.02 10.36
CA THR A 82 9.46 9.87 11.55
C THR A 82 9.05 9.08 12.82
N PRO A 83 8.07 8.15 12.79
CA PRO A 83 7.70 7.30 13.93
C PRO A 83 8.55 6.02 14.07
N TRP A 84 9.80 5.97 13.56
CA TRP A 84 10.65 4.79 13.75
C TRP A 84 11.32 4.79 15.12
N THR A 85 11.20 3.67 15.83
CA THR A 85 12.01 3.41 17.03
C THR A 85 13.48 3.19 16.65
N PRO A 86 14.44 3.32 17.59
CA PRO A 86 15.85 3.05 17.30
C PRO A 86 16.08 1.66 16.67
N ALA A 87 15.41 0.63 17.17
CA ALA A 87 15.47 -0.72 16.62
C ALA A 87 14.87 -0.84 15.21
N GLN A 88 13.89 0.00 14.85
CA GLN A 88 13.34 0.05 13.49
C GLN A 88 14.29 0.77 12.53
N ARG A 89 14.97 1.83 12.98
CA ARG A 89 15.99 2.54 12.19
C ARG A 89 17.15 1.62 11.86
N GLN A 90 17.74 0.98 12.87
CA GLN A 90 18.82 0.01 12.68
C GLN A 90 18.41 -1.11 11.71
N ARG A 91 17.18 -1.65 11.88
CA ARG A 91 16.66 -2.67 10.95
C ARG A 91 16.50 -2.14 9.52
N ALA A 92 16.00 -0.92 9.36
CA ALA A 92 15.85 -0.30 8.04
C ALA A 92 17.20 -0.03 7.37
N GLU A 93 18.20 0.42 8.13
CA GLU A 93 19.57 0.62 7.64
C GLU A 93 20.17 -0.68 7.10
N ILE A 94 20.08 -1.77 7.87
CA ILE A 94 20.54 -3.09 7.43
C ILE A 94 19.74 -3.56 6.21
N LEU A 95 18.41 -3.44 6.24
CA LEU A 95 17.53 -3.87 5.17
C LEU A 95 17.84 -3.16 3.86
N PHE A 96 17.96 -1.83 3.86
CA PHE A 96 18.18 -1.04 2.66
C PHE A 96 19.61 -1.15 2.13
N ARG A 97 20.58 -1.40 3.01
CA ARG A 97 21.95 -1.72 2.59
C ARG A 97 22.01 -3.04 1.82
N ILE A 98 21.27 -4.07 2.27
CA ILE A 98 21.27 -5.39 1.63
C ILE A 98 20.34 -5.43 0.40
N TYR A 99 19.19 -4.74 0.47
CA TYR A 99 18.14 -4.71 -0.56
C TYR A 99 17.88 -3.27 -1.04
N PRO A 100 18.80 -2.69 -1.85
CA PRO A 100 18.69 -1.29 -2.28
C PRO A 100 17.52 -1.03 -3.24
N ASP A 101 17.06 -2.04 -3.98
CA ASP A 101 15.84 -1.99 -4.77
C ASP A 101 14.58 -1.88 -3.90
N LEU A 102 14.55 -2.55 -2.75
CA LEU A 102 13.49 -2.41 -1.76
C LEU A 102 13.47 -1.01 -1.14
N GLU A 103 14.63 -0.38 -0.94
CA GLU A 103 14.70 1.04 -0.53
C GLU A 103 14.07 1.95 -1.59
N LYS A 104 14.45 1.77 -2.87
CA LYS A 104 13.86 2.54 -3.99
C LYS A 104 12.34 2.38 -4.01
N ALA A 105 11.85 1.15 -3.92
CA ALA A 105 10.43 0.83 -3.86
C ALA A 105 9.74 1.55 -2.67
N TYR A 106 10.32 1.46 -1.47
CA TYR A 106 9.81 2.14 -0.28
C TYR A 106 9.71 3.65 -0.49
N ARG A 107 10.80 4.29 -0.96
CA ARG A 107 10.85 5.73 -1.22
C ARG A 107 9.80 6.15 -2.26
N MET A 108 9.57 5.34 -3.29
CA MET A 108 8.53 5.60 -4.30
C MET A 108 7.12 5.58 -3.72
N SER A 109 6.83 4.61 -2.85
CA SER A 109 5.53 4.53 -2.14
C SER A 109 5.33 5.72 -1.20
N ARG A 110 6.37 6.13 -0.46
CA ARG A 110 6.33 7.33 0.39
C ARG A 110 6.14 8.60 -0.43
N ASN A 111 6.86 8.73 -1.56
CA ASN A 111 6.73 9.88 -2.45
C ASN A 111 5.29 10.00 -2.99
N LEU A 112 4.69 8.90 -3.46
CA LEU A 112 3.29 8.92 -3.91
C LEU A 112 2.34 9.38 -2.79
N SER A 113 2.55 8.89 -1.57
CA SER A 113 1.78 9.31 -0.40
C SER A 113 1.94 10.80 -0.11
N HIS A 114 3.16 11.32 -0.25
CA HIS A 114 3.46 12.73 -0.09
C HIS A 114 2.78 13.59 -1.15
N ILE A 115 2.77 13.16 -2.42
CA ILE A 115 2.08 13.87 -3.51
C ILE A 115 0.60 14.09 -3.18
N PHE A 116 -0.10 13.06 -2.71
CA PHE A 116 -1.52 13.19 -2.34
C PHE A 116 -1.76 14.07 -1.09
N SER A 117 -0.84 14.04 -0.11
CA SER A 117 -1.02 14.77 1.15
C SER A 117 -0.60 16.23 1.09
N SER A 118 0.46 16.56 0.34
CA SER A 118 1.05 17.91 0.29
C SER A 118 0.57 18.77 -0.87
N THR A 119 0.04 18.17 -1.95
CA THR A 119 -0.38 18.91 -3.14
C THR A 119 -1.81 19.43 -2.99
N LYS A 120 -1.98 20.74 -3.14
CA LYS A 120 -3.30 21.41 -3.10
C LYS A 120 -3.83 21.72 -4.49
N GLU A 121 -2.95 22.12 -5.40
CA GLU A 121 -3.32 22.53 -6.75
C GLU A 121 -3.28 21.35 -7.72
N LYS A 122 -4.32 21.23 -8.55
CA LYS A 122 -4.46 20.10 -9.48
C LYS A 122 -3.37 20.05 -10.55
N GLU A 123 -2.97 21.20 -11.09
CA GLU A 123 -1.89 21.28 -12.09
C GLU A 123 -0.55 20.84 -11.49
N LEU A 124 -0.27 21.22 -10.26
CA LEU A 124 0.92 20.73 -9.54
C LEU A 124 0.83 19.22 -9.28
N GLY A 125 -0.37 18.71 -8.98
CA GLY A 125 -0.64 17.27 -8.81
C GLY A 125 -0.35 16.49 -10.10
N TYR A 126 -0.76 17.04 -11.25
CA TYR A 126 -0.45 16.49 -12.57
C TYR A 126 1.05 16.34 -12.77
N THR A 127 1.80 17.44 -12.60
CA THR A 127 3.25 17.47 -12.81
C THR A 127 3.99 16.52 -11.88
N ARG A 128 3.62 16.47 -10.60
CA ARG A 128 4.25 15.58 -9.61
C ARG A 128 3.97 14.11 -9.90
N LEU A 129 2.75 13.76 -10.30
CA LEU A 129 2.42 12.39 -10.70
C LEU A 129 3.15 11.99 -11.98
N ALA A 130 3.32 12.90 -12.94
CA ALA A 130 4.10 12.65 -14.15
C ALA A 130 5.58 12.37 -13.83
N GLN A 131 6.19 13.17 -12.95
CA GLN A 131 7.56 12.91 -12.46
C GLN A 131 7.67 11.58 -11.71
N TRP A 132 6.66 11.24 -10.90
CA TRP A 132 6.62 9.96 -10.21
C TRP A 132 6.56 8.77 -11.19
N TYR A 133 5.83 8.89 -12.30
CA TYR A 133 5.80 7.85 -13.34
C TYR A 133 7.16 7.64 -14.00
N ASP A 134 7.86 8.71 -14.34
CA ASP A 134 9.21 8.64 -14.92
C ASP A 134 10.21 7.97 -13.94
N GLN A 135 10.10 8.28 -12.64
CA GLN A 135 10.88 7.60 -11.61
C GLN A 135 10.59 6.09 -11.58
N VAL A 136 9.32 5.70 -11.59
CA VAL A 136 8.89 4.29 -11.58
C VAL A 136 9.43 3.53 -12.80
N GLU A 137 9.36 4.15 -13.99
CA GLU A 137 9.86 3.55 -15.23
C GLU A 137 11.37 3.35 -15.17
N LYS A 138 12.12 4.36 -14.71
CA LYS A 138 13.58 4.29 -14.55
C LYS A 138 14.04 3.25 -13.53
N ALA A 139 13.25 2.98 -12.48
CA ALA A 139 13.64 1.98 -11.48
C ALA A 139 13.47 0.54 -11.95
N GLY A 140 12.68 0.28 -13.00
CA GLY A 140 12.54 -1.06 -13.57
C GLY A 140 11.88 -2.08 -12.64
N ILE A 141 11.19 -1.65 -11.57
CA ILE A 141 10.55 -2.56 -10.61
C ILE A 141 9.21 -3.03 -11.18
N LYS A 142 9.10 -4.35 -11.44
CA LYS A 142 7.94 -4.95 -12.09
C LYS A 142 6.62 -4.65 -11.36
N ALA A 143 6.60 -4.77 -10.03
CA ALA A 143 5.40 -4.49 -9.23
C ALA A 143 4.90 -3.03 -9.40
N PHE A 144 5.82 -2.07 -9.42
CA PHE A 144 5.49 -0.66 -9.66
C PHE A 144 5.09 -0.37 -11.12
N SER A 145 5.60 -1.14 -12.08
CA SER A 145 5.20 -1.04 -13.49
C SER A 145 3.71 -1.40 -13.67
N SER A 146 3.24 -2.46 -12.99
CA SER A 146 1.82 -2.83 -12.96
C SER A 146 0.97 -1.74 -12.30
N LEU A 147 1.43 -1.20 -11.16
CA LEU A 147 0.77 -0.10 -10.47
C LEU A 147 0.63 1.13 -11.37
N ARG A 148 1.69 1.53 -12.05
CA ARG A 148 1.69 2.66 -12.98
C ARG A 148 0.58 2.52 -14.01
N ARG A 149 0.43 1.33 -14.62
CA ARG A 149 -0.63 1.06 -15.60
C ARG A 149 -2.02 1.22 -14.99
N THR A 150 -2.23 0.75 -13.77
CA THR A 150 -3.49 0.93 -13.04
C THR A 150 -3.80 2.41 -12.79
N ILE A 151 -2.83 3.18 -12.33
CA ILE A 151 -3.01 4.62 -12.07
C ILE A 151 -3.27 5.37 -13.39
N GLN A 152 -2.59 5.00 -14.48
CA GLN A 152 -2.83 5.57 -15.83
C GLN A 152 -4.26 5.29 -16.33
N ASN A 153 -4.77 4.08 -16.14
CA ASN A 153 -6.14 3.72 -16.54
C ASN A 153 -7.21 4.54 -15.78
N HIS A 154 -6.89 4.99 -14.57
CA HIS A 154 -7.79 5.77 -13.71
C HIS A 154 -7.31 7.23 -13.53
N TYR A 155 -6.50 7.72 -14.46
CA TYR A 155 -5.77 8.99 -14.26
C TYR A 155 -6.69 10.18 -14.00
N ILE A 156 -7.77 10.31 -14.79
CA ILE A 156 -8.73 11.41 -14.65
C ILE A 156 -9.43 11.36 -13.28
N THR A 157 -9.88 10.18 -12.85
CA THR A 157 -10.59 10.03 -11.58
C THR A 157 -9.67 10.21 -10.38
N ILE A 158 -8.39 9.83 -10.51
CA ILE A 158 -7.36 10.11 -9.51
C ILE A 158 -7.06 11.61 -9.43
N LEU A 159 -6.93 12.29 -10.57
CA LEU A 159 -6.69 13.74 -10.58
C LEU A 159 -7.85 14.56 -10.03
N ASN A 160 -9.10 14.09 -10.19
CA ASN A 160 -10.25 14.75 -9.60
C ASN A 160 -10.20 14.80 -8.07
N TYR A 161 -9.36 13.96 -7.43
CA TYR A 161 -9.08 14.09 -6.00
C TYR A 161 -8.56 15.50 -5.66
N PHE A 162 -7.70 16.11 -6.47
CA PHE A 162 -7.11 17.42 -6.15
C PHE A 162 -8.10 18.59 -6.25
N ASP A 163 -9.28 18.42 -6.90
CA ASP A 163 -10.29 19.49 -6.99
C ASP A 163 -10.85 19.85 -5.59
N ASN A 164 -11.26 18.82 -4.82
CA ASN A 164 -11.95 19.00 -3.54
C ASN A 164 -11.26 18.28 -2.38
N ARG A 165 -10.26 17.43 -2.68
CA ARG A 165 -9.54 16.56 -1.73
C ARG A 165 -10.45 15.69 -0.87
N SER A 166 -11.64 15.38 -1.40
CA SER A 166 -12.64 14.55 -0.73
C SER A 166 -12.11 13.14 -0.53
N THR A 167 -12.34 12.57 0.65
CA THR A 167 -12.03 11.18 0.96
C THR A 167 -13.30 10.35 0.98
N ASN A 168 -13.16 9.03 0.83
CA ASN A 168 -14.29 8.10 0.89
C ASN A 168 -14.84 7.90 2.33
N ALA A 169 -14.27 8.58 3.33
CA ALA A 169 -14.57 8.36 4.75
C ALA A 169 -16.06 8.54 5.09
N SER A 170 -16.74 9.53 4.51
CA SER A 170 -18.18 9.73 4.72
C SER A 170 -19.00 8.57 4.16
N ALA A 171 -18.65 8.06 2.97
CA ALA A 171 -19.31 6.92 2.37
C ALA A 171 -19.02 5.62 3.13
N GLU A 172 -17.80 5.44 3.63
CA GLU A 172 -17.43 4.30 4.49
C GLU A 172 -18.17 4.32 5.82
N SER A 173 -18.24 5.47 6.48
CA SER A 173 -19.02 5.65 7.70
C SER A 173 -20.49 5.33 7.47
N PHE A 174 -21.06 5.81 6.36
CA PHE A 174 -22.44 5.49 5.99
C PHE A 174 -22.63 3.99 5.74
N ASN A 175 -21.75 3.36 4.95
CA ASN A 175 -21.78 1.92 4.71
C ASN A 175 -21.68 1.10 6.00
N ALA A 176 -20.88 1.54 6.98
CA ALA A 176 -20.78 0.92 8.29
C ALA A 176 -22.11 1.03 9.05
N LYS A 177 -22.74 2.21 9.06
CA LYS A 177 -24.08 2.41 9.66
C LYS A 177 -25.14 1.51 9.00
N ILE A 178 -25.12 1.37 7.67
CA ILE A 178 -26.03 0.46 6.94
C ILE A 178 -25.81 -1.00 7.37
N LYS A 179 -24.54 -1.44 7.44
CA LYS A 179 -24.21 -2.80 7.86
C LYS A 179 -24.67 -3.08 9.30
N ALA A 180 -24.44 -2.13 10.22
CA ALA A 180 -24.91 -2.22 11.59
C ALA A 180 -26.45 -2.33 11.65
N LEU A 181 -27.17 -1.49 10.88
CA LEU A 181 -28.62 -1.55 10.78
C LEU A 181 -29.10 -2.93 10.29
N ARG A 182 -28.54 -3.44 9.20
CA ARG A 182 -28.88 -4.75 8.65
C ARG A 182 -28.61 -5.89 9.65
N SER A 183 -27.53 -5.78 10.43
CA SER A 183 -27.18 -6.76 11.46
C SER A 183 -28.21 -6.78 12.60
N GLN A 184 -28.61 -5.60 13.10
CA GLN A 184 -29.63 -5.49 14.14
C GLN A 184 -30.97 -6.12 13.74
N PHE A 185 -31.40 -5.92 12.49
CA PHE A 185 -32.65 -6.47 11.97
C PHE A 185 -32.53 -7.88 11.38
N ARG A 186 -31.34 -8.51 11.46
CA ARG A 186 -31.03 -9.84 10.88
C ARG A 186 -31.44 -9.95 9.41
N GLY A 187 -31.20 -8.89 8.63
CA GLY A 187 -31.58 -8.78 7.23
C GLY A 187 -32.59 -7.67 6.95
N VAL A 188 -33.16 -7.67 5.75
CA VAL A 188 -34.14 -6.68 5.29
C VAL A 188 -35.39 -7.43 4.84
N LYS A 189 -36.44 -7.43 5.67
CA LYS A 189 -37.73 -8.05 5.35
C LYS A 189 -38.73 -7.05 4.74
N ASN A 190 -38.69 -5.80 5.19
CA ASN A 190 -39.55 -4.71 4.70
C ASN A 190 -38.65 -3.60 4.13
N VAL A 191 -38.71 -3.43 2.81
CA VAL A 191 -37.86 -2.48 2.08
C VAL A 191 -38.25 -1.03 2.42
N ASP A 192 -39.54 -0.72 2.53
CA ASP A 192 -40.01 0.64 2.81
C ASP A 192 -39.58 1.10 4.21
N PHE A 193 -39.72 0.23 5.22
CA PHE A 193 -39.25 0.52 6.57
C PHE A 193 -37.73 0.66 6.63
N PHE A 194 -37.00 -0.16 5.85
CA PHE A 194 -35.55 -0.06 5.75
C PHE A 194 -35.13 1.27 5.12
N MET A 195 -35.78 1.71 4.03
CA MET A 195 -35.52 2.99 3.39
C MET A 195 -35.88 4.16 4.32
N TYR A 196 -37.00 4.08 5.06
CA TYR A 196 -37.36 5.06 6.08
C TYR A 196 -36.27 5.20 7.16
N ARG A 197 -35.78 4.08 7.70
CA ARG A 197 -34.70 4.08 8.70
C ARG A 197 -33.38 4.60 8.12
N LEU A 198 -33.04 4.23 6.87
CA LEU A 198 -31.85 4.73 6.19
C LEU A 198 -31.85 6.25 6.05
N MET A 199 -32.97 6.84 5.63
CA MET A 199 -33.10 8.30 5.53
C MET A 199 -32.87 9.00 6.87
N LYS A 200 -33.31 8.39 7.99
CA LYS A 200 -33.12 8.93 9.35
C LYS A 200 -31.68 8.82 9.87
N ILE A 201 -30.85 7.96 9.28
CA ILE A 201 -29.45 7.73 9.70
C ILE A 201 -28.47 8.60 8.89
N TYR A 202 -28.91 9.06 7.72
CA TYR A 202 -28.18 9.96 6.83
C TYR A 202 -28.28 11.44 7.23
N ALA A 203 -29.40 11.85 7.85
CA ALA A 203 -29.57 13.17 8.48
C ALA A 203 -28.74 13.30 9.76
#